data_AF-A0A3N5MXI6-F1
#
_entry.id   AF-A0A3N5MXI6-F1
#
_cell.length_a   1.000
_cell.length_b   1.000
_cell.length_c   1.000
_cell.angle_alpha   90.00
_cell.angle_beta   90.00
_cell.angle_gamma   90.00
#
_symmetry.space_group_name_H-M   'P 1'
#
loop_
_entity.id
_entity.type
_entity.pdbx_description
1 polymer ?
#
loop_
_entity_poly.entity_id
_entity_poly.type
_entity_poly.pdbx_seq_one_letter_code
_entity_poly.pdbx_strand_id
1 'polypeptide(L)' 'METENEKLRKTSVYLEEEVLEALEEAAREISRETGKKWSRGAVIRIALSDFFTRRGKIL' A
#
# COMPACT_ATOMS: atom_id res chain seq x y z
N MET A 1 10.70 8.43 -24.92
CA MET A 1 10.24 8.90 -23.61
C MET A 1 10.79 7.92 -22.59
N GLU A 2 11.86 8.29 -21.89
CA GLU A 2 12.34 7.48 -20.77
C GLU A 2 11.20 7.43 -19.76
N THR A 3 10.58 6.27 -19.62
CA THR A 3 9.85 5.94 -18.39
C THR A 3 10.90 5.89 -17.30
N GLU A 4 11.16 7.03 -16.65
CA GLU A 4 11.77 7.06 -15.33
C GLU A 4 10.84 6.23 -14.44
N ASN A 5 11.09 4.92 -14.38
CA ASN A 5 10.58 4.10 -13.31
C ASN A 5 11.21 4.69 -12.04
N GLU A 6 10.47 5.58 -11.37
CA GLU A 6 10.87 6.08 -10.05
C GLU A 6 11.35 4.89 -9.23
N LYS A 7 12.64 4.89 -8.87
CA LYS A 7 13.24 3.76 -8.19
C LYS A 7 12.54 3.59 -6.85
N LEU A 8 11.77 2.51 -6.71
CA LEU A 8 11.17 2.12 -5.44
C LEU A 8 12.27 2.04 -4.38
N ARG A 9 12.10 2.78 -3.28
CA ARG A 9 13.01 2.76 -2.13
C ARG A 9 12.45 1.81 -1.10
N LYS A 10 13.30 0.90 -0.59
CA LYS A 10 12.92 -0.01 0.49
C LYS A 10 12.83 0.80 1.79
N THR A 11 11.67 0.74 2.43
CA THR A 11 11.39 1.34 3.74
C THR A 11 10.84 0.28 4.67
N SER A 12 11.16 0.39 5.95
CA SER A 12 10.56 -0.40 7.03
C SER A 12 9.68 0.50 7.87
N VAL A 13 8.54 -0.01 8.33
CA VAL A 13 7.65 0.66 9.27
C VAL A 13 7.39 -0.27 10.45
N TYR A 14 7.20 0.31 11.63
CA TYR A 14 6.76 -0.40 12.84
C TYR A 14 5.32 0.04 13.13
N LEU A 15 4.46 -0.93 13.40
CA LEU A 15 3.02 -0.76 13.67
C LEU A 15 2.62 -1.74 14.78
N GLU A 16 1.52 -1.49 15.48
CA GLU A 16 0.98 -2.46 16.41
C GLU A 16 0.59 -3.77 15.71
N GLU A 17 0.59 -4.88 16.46
CA GLU A 17 0.28 -6.22 15.93
C GLU A 17 -1.11 -6.28 15.31
N GLU A 18 -2.12 -5.70 15.98
CA GLU A 18 -3.50 -5.62 15.47
C GLU A 18 -3.58 -4.91 14.10
N VAL A 19 -2.73 -3.91 13.87
CA VAL A 19 -2.67 -3.21 12.59
C VAL A 19 -2.03 -4.09 11.51
N LEU A 20 -0.99 -4.87 11.86
CA LEU A 20 -0.38 -5.83 10.93
C LEU A 20 -1.37 -6.93 10.52
N GLU A 21 -2.20 -7.39 11.45
CA GLU A 21 -3.26 -8.36 11.18
C GLU A 21 -4.33 -7.79 10.24
N ALA A 22 -4.81 -6.57 10.52
CA ALA A 22 -5.77 -5.87 9.67
C ALA A 22 -5.23 -5.64 8.25
N LEU A 23 -3.94 -5.29 8.12
CA LEU A 23 -3.29 -5.15 6.82
C LEU A 23 -3.20 -6.47 6.06
N GLU A 24 -2.97 -7.59 6.75
CA GLU A 24 -2.92 -8.92 6.15
C GLU A 24 -4.31 -9.41 5.73
N GLU A 25 -5.35 -9.12 6.51
CA GLU A 25 -6.74 -9.38 6.15
C GLU A 25 -7.15 -8.59 4.91
N ALA A 26 -6.95 -7.27 4.91
CA ALA A 26 -7.25 -6.42 3.76
C ALA A 26 -6.50 -6.87 2.50
N ALA A 27 -5.22 -7.24 2.63
CA ALA A 27 -4.46 -7.79 1.50
C ALA A 27 -5.08 -9.08 0.96
N ARG A 28 -5.55 -9.98 1.82
CA ARG A 28 -6.23 -11.23 1.42
C ARG A 28 -7.59 -10.98 0.76
N GLU A 29 -8.35 -10.01 1.24
CA GLU A 29 -9.65 -9.63 0.66
C GLU A 29 -9.47 -9.03 -0.74
N ILE A 30 -8.64 -8.00 -0.87
CA ILE A 30 -8.37 -7.36 -2.17
C ILE A 30 -7.76 -8.38 -3.14
N SER A 31 -6.95 -9.32 -2.65
CA SER A 31 -6.43 -10.40 -3.49
C SER A 31 -7.52 -11.29 -4.07
N ARG A 32 -8.53 -11.63 -3.26
CA ARG A 32 -9.69 -12.42 -3.70
C ARG A 32 -10.54 -11.65 -4.70
N GLU A 33 -10.79 -10.36 -4.45
CA GLU A 33 -11.61 -9.51 -5.31
C GLU A 33 -10.96 -9.24 -6.67
N THR A 34 -9.66 -8.96 -6.68
CA THR A 34 -8.94 -8.56 -7.89
C THR A 34 -8.31 -9.72 -8.66
N GLY A 35 -8.29 -10.92 -8.07
CA GLY A 35 -7.60 -12.09 -8.63
C GLY A 35 -6.07 -11.94 -8.70
N LYS A 36 -5.49 -10.95 -8.03
CA LYS A 36 -4.05 -10.67 -8.00
C LYS A 36 -3.51 -10.85 -6.59
N LYS A 37 -2.22 -11.16 -6.44
CA LYS A 37 -1.60 -11.22 -5.11
C LYS A 37 -1.31 -9.81 -4.59
N TRP A 38 -1.87 -9.46 -3.45
CA TRP A 38 -1.58 -8.24 -2.71
C TRP A 38 -0.70 -8.51 -1.50
N SER A 39 0.07 -7.50 -1.10
CA SER A 39 0.91 -7.53 0.10
C SER A 39 0.49 -6.42 1.05
N ARG A 40 0.86 -6.54 2.34
CA ARG A 40 0.71 -5.47 3.34
C ARG A 40 1.28 -4.14 2.84
N GLY A 41 2.43 -4.16 2.16
CA GLY A 41 3.05 -2.96 1.58
C GLY A 41 2.21 -2.31 0.46
N ALA A 42 1.50 -3.11 -0.34
CA ALA A 42 0.58 -2.59 -1.35
C ALA A 42 -0.64 -1.93 -0.71
N VAL A 43 -1.16 -2.50 0.38
CA VAL A 43 -2.26 -1.90 1.17
C VAL A 43 -1.80 -0.59 1.81
N ILE A 44 -0.62 -0.57 2.45
CA ILE A 44 -0.02 0.65 3.01
C ILE A 44 0.13 1.73 1.93
N ARG A 45 0.59 1.37 0.73
CA ARG A 45 0.72 2.31 -0.39
C ARG A 45 -0.62 2.97 -0.75
N ILE A 46 -1.70 2.18 -0.87
CA ILE A 46 -3.04 2.74 -1.15
C ILE A 46 -3.48 3.68 -0.03
N ALA A 47 -3.33 3.25 1.23
CA ALA A 47 -3.71 4.07 2.38
C ALA A 47 -2.97 5.41 2.40
N LEU A 48 -1.67 5.41 2.08
CA LEU A 48 -0.88 6.63 1.94
C LEU A 48 -1.37 7.49 0.75
N SER A 49 -1.61 6.89 -0.41
CA SER A 49 -2.16 7.61 -1.58
C SER A 49 -3.48 8.31 -1.26
N ASP A 50 -4.43 7.62 -0.60
CA ASP A 50 -5.70 8.21 -0.17
C ASP A 50 -5.48 9.34 0.87
N PHE A 51 -4.63 9.10 1.87
CA PHE A 51 -4.29 10.10 2.88
C PHE A 51 -3.72 11.40 2.27
N PHE A 52 -2.78 11.27 1.32
CA PHE A 52 -2.17 12.42 0.66
C PHE A 52 -3.13 13.11 -0.31
N THR A 53 -3.93 12.35 -1.06
CA THR A 53 -4.98 12.87 -1.96
C THR A 53 -5.95 13.75 -1.19
N ARG A 54 -6.45 13.29 -0.04
CA ARG A 54 -7.36 14.06 0.84
C ARG A 54 -6.73 15.34 1.40
N ARG A 55 -5.40 15.43 1.44
CA ARG A 55 -4.65 16.61 1.89
C ARG A 55 -4.27 17.55 0.74
N GLY A 56 -4.75 17.30 -0.48
CA GLY A 56 -4.39 18.08 -1.67
C GLY A 56 -2.96 17.86 -2.16
N LYS A 57 -2.29 16.80 -1.68
CA LYS A 57 -0.98 16.37 -2.17
C LYS A 57 -1.20 15.25 -3.17
N ILE A 58 -0.94 15.50 -4.45
CA ILE A 58 -1.02 14.47 -5.50
C ILE A 58 0.21 13.56 -5.35
N LEU A 59 -0.05 12.26 -5.22
CA LEU A 59 0.94 11.17 -5.31
C LEU A 59 0.70 10.37 -6.58
#